data_AF-A0A2I2FVA3-F1
#
_entry.id   AF-A0A2I2FVA3-F1
#
_cell.length_a   1.000
_cell.length_b   1.000
_cell.length_c   1.000
_cell.angle_alpha   90.00
_cell.angle_beta   90.00
_cell.angle_gamma   90.00
#
_symmetry.space_group_name_H-M   'P 1'
#
loop_
_entity.id
_entity.type
_entity.pdbx_description
1 polymer ?
#
loop_
_entity_poly.entity_id
_entity_poly.type
_entity_poly.pdbx_seq_one_letter_code
_entity_poly.pdbx_strand_id
1 'polypeptide(L)'
;MSAPSGLPSNTERPPEPPDWLVTWRKRYQGQPWGFVGFRTTPAVEEFPTRARETAEIPLDEALEQGLPADEIAEARRTFEIRWFDVEEQEEEEGKEKLDPVERMRARYRTMRESGTLPPGLASPVFLCASPLAVASVPAMSSGEMPGTTSSRWRPWAPFLLAVATELEQGLVDEEVDESIGCRREKDWFKPVFRVAVEVLVEELWWVVVEQINTLGRMTRFVQEASVTEERQGDDDDDDDDDDDLDAIWWTVHAPPRHMRKRRMFASE
;
A
#
# COMPACT_ATOMS: atom_id res chain seq x y z
N MET A 1 -1.37 -62.14 21.08
CA MET A 1 -1.92 -60.84 21.52
C MET A 1 -0.94 -59.78 21.03
N SER A 2 -1.22 -59.22 19.85
CA SER A 2 -0.36 -58.20 19.24
C SER A 2 -0.86 -56.83 19.70
N ALA A 3 0.03 -56.04 20.30
CA ALA A 3 -0.24 -54.65 20.62
C ALA A 3 -0.22 -53.81 19.33
N PRO A 4 -1.19 -52.90 19.10
CA PRO A 4 -1.04 -51.90 18.07
C PRO A 4 -0.20 -50.74 18.60
N SER A 5 1.04 -50.62 18.12
CA SER A 5 1.83 -49.40 18.24
C SER A 5 1.25 -48.36 17.28
N GLY A 6 0.25 -47.62 17.74
CA GLY A 6 -0.14 -46.35 17.12
C GLY A 6 0.97 -45.34 17.36
N LEU A 7 1.71 -45.00 16.31
CA LEU A 7 2.52 -43.78 16.31
C LEU A 7 1.57 -42.59 16.50
N PRO A 8 1.90 -41.61 17.36
CA PRO A 8 1.11 -40.40 17.45
C PRO A 8 1.17 -39.68 16.11
N SER A 9 -0.02 -39.39 15.57
CA SER A 9 -0.23 -38.48 14.45
C SER A 9 0.59 -37.22 14.65
N ASN A 10 1.36 -36.83 13.64
CA ASN A 10 1.97 -35.51 13.53
C ASN A 10 0.89 -34.46 13.85
N THR A 11 0.97 -33.86 15.03
CA THR A 11 0.18 -32.67 15.35
C THR A 11 0.79 -31.57 14.49
N GLU A 12 0.25 -31.35 13.29
CA GLU A 12 0.55 -30.18 12.49
C GLU A 12 0.39 -28.96 13.39
N ARG A 13 1.47 -28.21 13.56
CA ARG A 13 1.41 -26.96 14.31
C ARG A 13 0.41 -26.06 13.58
N PRO A 14 -0.48 -25.37 14.31
CA PRO A 14 -1.33 -24.39 13.68
C PRO A 14 -0.45 -23.36 12.94
N PRO A 15 -0.90 -22.90 11.76
CA PRO A 15 -0.18 -21.89 10.98
C PRO A 15 0.08 -20.66 11.85
N GLU A 16 1.27 -20.07 11.71
CA GLU A 16 1.56 -18.83 12.40
C GLU A 16 0.72 -17.70 11.78
N PRO A 17 0.04 -16.88 12.60
CA PRO A 17 -0.79 -15.80 12.08
C PRO A 17 0.09 -14.71 11.43
N PRO A 18 -0.35 -14.10 10.32
CA PRO A 18 0.37 -12.99 9.71
C PRO A 18 0.39 -11.76 10.62
N ASP A 19 1.39 -10.91 10.43
CA ASP A 19 1.62 -9.72 11.26
C ASP A 19 0.41 -8.77 11.29
N TRP A 20 -0.26 -8.60 10.14
CA TRP A 20 -1.46 -7.76 10.05
C TRP A 20 -2.56 -8.27 10.99
N LEU A 21 -2.74 -9.59 11.11
CA LEU A 21 -3.78 -10.21 11.94
C LEU A 21 -3.43 -10.11 13.42
N VAL A 22 -2.16 -10.31 13.77
CA VAL A 22 -1.67 -10.09 15.15
C VAL A 22 -1.95 -8.66 15.60
N THR A 23 -1.79 -7.70 14.70
CA THR A 23 -1.96 -6.26 14.98
C THR A 23 -3.41 -5.88 15.04
N TRP A 24 -4.20 -6.39 14.11
CA TRP A 24 -5.65 -6.24 14.10
C TRP A 24 -6.25 -6.74 15.42
N ARG A 25 -5.89 -7.93 15.90
CA ARG A 25 -6.34 -8.45 17.21
C ARG A 25 -6.01 -7.50 18.37
N LYS A 26 -4.79 -6.97 18.38
CA LYS A 26 -4.30 -6.11 19.47
C LYS A 26 -4.95 -4.73 19.47
N ARG A 27 -5.21 -4.17 18.30
CA ARG A 27 -5.51 -2.74 18.15
C ARG A 27 -6.87 -2.44 17.56
N TYR A 28 -7.48 -3.35 16.80
CA TYR A 28 -8.64 -3.05 15.94
C TYR A 28 -9.79 -4.06 16.01
N GLN A 29 -9.69 -5.11 16.83
CA GLN A 29 -10.80 -6.01 17.05
C GLN A 29 -12.05 -5.24 17.52
N GLY A 30 -13.20 -5.50 16.90
CA GLY A 30 -14.45 -4.80 17.16
C GLY A 30 -14.57 -3.38 16.60
N GLN A 31 -13.58 -2.85 15.87
CA GLN A 31 -13.63 -1.49 15.32
C GLN A 31 -13.18 -1.39 13.86
N PRO A 32 -13.61 -0.34 13.12
CA PRO A 32 -13.19 -0.12 11.74
C PRO A 32 -11.68 0.08 11.60
N TRP A 33 -11.12 -0.44 10.52
CA TRP A 33 -9.71 -0.28 10.16
C TRP A 33 -9.52 -0.24 8.65
N GLY A 34 -8.39 0.32 8.20
CA GLY A 34 -8.06 0.44 6.78
C GLY A 34 -7.68 1.88 6.42
N PHE A 35 -8.14 2.37 5.27
CA PHE A 35 -7.59 3.60 4.70
C PHE A 35 -8.67 4.60 4.32
N VAL A 36 -8.30 5.89 4.37
CA VAL A 36 -9.04 6.93 3.67
C VAL A 36 -8.49 7.05 2.26
N GLY A 37 -9.39 7.16 1.28
CA GLY A 37 -9.05 7.36 -0.12
C GLY A 37 -9.68 8.63 -0.69
N PHE A 38 -8.94 9.38 -1.51
CA PHE A 38 -9.45 10.51 -2.27
C PHE A 38 -9.52 10.18 -3.76
N ARG A 39 -10.63 10.54 -4.41
CA ARG A 39 -10.84 10.37 -5.85
C ARG A 39 -10.66 11.71 -6.54
N THR A 40 -9.71 11.80 -7.47
CA THR A 40 -9.44 13.04 -8.22
C THR A 40 -10.18 13.09 -9.56
N THR A 41 -10.81 11.99 -9.94
CA THR A 41 -11.69 11.90 -11.10
C THR A 41 -12.99 11.21 -10.67
N PRO A 42 -14.15 11.55 -11.27
CA PRO A 42 -15.37 10.76 -11.06
C PRO A 42 -15.08 9.31 -11.43
N ALA A 43 -14.97 8.47 -10.40
CA ALA A 43 -14.57 7.09 -10.58
C ALA A 43 -15.64 6.30 -11.34
N VAL A 44 -15.17 5.37 -12.18
CA VAL A 44 -16.00 4.29 -12.71
C VAL A 44 -16.65 3.57 -11.52
N GLU A 45 -17.96 3.32 -11.56
CA GLU A 45 -18.73 2.76 -10.43
C GLU A 45 -18.12 1.48 -9.83
N GLU A 46 -17.41 0.70 -10.66
CA GLU A 46 -16.80 -0.56 -10.28
C GLU A 46 -15.47 -0.42 -9.51
N PHE A 47 -14.78 0.72 -9.63
CA PHE A 47 -13.43 0.90 -9.08
C PHE A 47 -13.35 0.67 -7.55
N PRO A 48 -14.20 1.28 -6.71
CA PRO A 48 -14.13 1.06 -5.26
C PRO A 48 -14.32 -0.40 -4.87
N THR A 49 -15.21 -1.10 -5.57
CA THR A 49 -15.49 -2.53 -5.36
C THR A 49 -14.27 -3.36 -5.72
N ARG A 50 -13.69 -3.15 -6.89
CA ARG A 50 -12.51 -3.90 -7.36
C ARG A 50 -11.26 -3.64 -6.53
N ALA A 51 -11.04 -2.40 -6.12
CA ALA A 51 -9.94 -2.05 -5.22
C ALA A 51 -10.08 -2.76 -3.87
N ARG A 52 -11.31 -2.83 -3.34
CA ARG A 52 -11.60 -3.57 -2.11
C ARG A 52 -11.38 -5.07 -2.27
N GLU A 53 -11.95 -5.70 -3.31
CA GLU A 53 -11.77 -7.12 -3.60
C GLU A 53 -10.28 -7.50 -3.66
N THR A 54 -9.48 -6.68 -4.34
CA THR A 54 -8.04 -6.89 -4.46
C THR A 54 -7.32 -6.73 -3.12
N ALA A 55 -7.68 -5.72 -2.32
CA ALA A 55 -7.08 -5.50 -1.01
C ALA A 55 -7.43 -6.61 0.00
N GLU A 56 -8.52 -7.36 -0.23
CA GLU A 56 -8.97 -8.45 0.64
C GLU A 56 -8.27 -9.79 0.36
N ILE A 57 -7.42 -9.90 -0.68
CA ILE A 57 -6.71 -11.16 -1.02
C ILE A 57 -5.90 -11.73 0.15
N PRO A 58 -5.15 -10.94 0.96
CA PRO A 58 -4.46 -11.48 2.13
C PRO A 58 -5.39 -12.07 3.20
N LEU A 59 -6.66 -11.65 3.23
CA LEU A 59 -7.68 -12.25 4.11
C LEU A 59 -8.14 -13.61 3.56
N ASP A 60 -8.28 -13.75 2.25
CA ASP A 60 -8.58 -15.04 1.62
C ASP A 60 -7.42 -16.03 1.81
N GLU A 61 -6.17 -15.57 1.61
CA GLU A 61 -4.98 -16.39 1.84
C GLU A 61 -4.90 -16.90 3.29
N ALA A 62 -5.19 -16.03 4.26
CA ALA A 62 -5.25 -16.39 5.67
C ALA A 62 -6.29 -17.49 5.98
N LEU A 63 -7.46 -17.44 5.33
CA LEU A 63 -8.48 -18.49 5.47
C LEU A 63 -8.02 -19.82 4.87
N GLU A 64 -7.41 -19.79 3.69
CA GLU A 64 -6.89 -20.99 3.01
C GLU A 64 -5.78 -21.66 3.81
N GLN A 65 -4.96 -20.88 4.52
CA GLN A 65 -3.92 -21.39 5.42
C GLN A 65 -4.48 -22.05 6.69
N GLY A 66 -5.78 -21.92 6.97
CA GLY A 66 -6.44 -22.54 8.13
C GLY A 66 -6.47 -21.66 9.39
N LEU A 67 -6.36 -20.34 9.24
CA LEU A 67 -6.54 -19.42 10.37
C LEU A 67 -8.02 -19.32 10.79
N PRO A 68 -8.31 -18.86 12.04
CA PRO A 68 -9.66 -18.85 12.58
C PRO A 68 -10.64 -18.06 11.71
N ALA A 69 -11.63 -18.75 11.12
CA ALA A 69 -12.54 -18.17 10.15
C ALA A 69 -13.42 -17.04 10.72
N ASP A 70 -13.74 -17.10 12.01
CA ASP A 70 -14.47 -16.08 12.74
C ASP A 70 -13.68 -14.77 12.85
N GLU A 71 -12.39 -14.86 13.18
CA GLU A 71 -11.52 -13.68 13.25
C GLU A 71 -11.32 -13.05 11.87
N ILE A 72 -11.09 -13.86 10.83
CA ILE A 72 -10.92 -13.32 9.48
C ILE A 72 -12.23 -12.70 8.96
N ALA A 73 -13.38 -13.32 9.24
CA ALA A 73 -14.68 -12.75 8.89
C ALA A 73 -14.92 -11.43 9.62
N GLU A 74 -14.53 -11.31 10.89
CA GLU A 74 -14.61 -10.06 11.63
C GLU A 74 -13.70 -8.99 11.03
N ALA A 75 -12.42 -9.32 10.78
CA ALA A 75 -11.44 -8.42 10.19
C ALA A 75 -11.90 -7.91 8.82
N ARG A 76 -12.41 -8.80 7.96
CA ARG A 76 -12.96 -8.43 6.65
C ARG A 76 -14.16 -7.49 6.76
N ARG A 77 -15.07 -7.79 7.68
CA ARG A 77 -16.28 -6.97 7.91
C ARG A 77 -15.95 -5.57 8.41
N THR A 78 -14.90 -5.42 9.22
CA THR A 78 -14.47 -4.13 9.76
C THR A 78 -13.45 -3.40 8.89
N PHE A 79 -12.89 -4.07 7.89
CA PHE A 79 -12.01 -3.44 6.91
C PHE A 79 -12.79 -2.49 6.00
N GLU A 80 -12.28 -1.27 5.83
CA GLU A 80 -12.89 -0.22 5.02
C GLU A 80 -11.82 0.59 4.26
N ILE A 81 -12.09 0.84 2.98
CA ILE A 81 -11.46 1.93 2.24
C ILE A 81 -12.51 3.01 2.03
N ARG A 82 -12.40 4.11 2.78
CA ARG A 82 -13.40 5.18 2.79
C ARG A 82 -13.06 6.24 1.74
N TRP A 83 -13.83 6.25 0.65
CA TRP A 83 -13.59 7.14 -0.49
C TRP A 83 -14.29 8.50 -0.35
N PHE A 84 -13.58 9.57 -0.71
CA PHE A 84 -14.09 10.95 -0.80
C PHE A 84 -13.74 11.56 -2.15
N ASP A 85 -14.67 12.28 -2.76
CA ASP A 85 -14.41 13.02 -4.00
C ASP A 85 -13.68 14.32 -3.70
N VAL A 86 -12.59 14.59 -4.42
CA VAL A 86 -11.93 15.88 -4.40
C VAL A 86 -12.79 16.84 -5.22
N GLU A 87 -13.47 17.77 -4.55
CA GLU A 87 -14.22 18.82 -5.23
C GLU A 87 -13.25 19.66 -6.08
N GLU A 88 -13.55 19.77 -7.38
CA GLU A 88 -12.96 20.79 -8.23
C GLU A 88 -13.43 22.13 -7.68
N GLN A 89 -12.54 22.82 -6.98
CA GLN A 89 -12.83 24.14 -6.49
C GLN A 89 -12.94 25.05 -7.72
N GLU A 90 -14.12 25.61 -7.99
CA GLU A 90 -14.30 26.64 -9.00
C GLU A 90 -13.25 27.74 -8.74
N GLU A 91 -12.52 28.11 -9.80
CA GLU A 91 -11.45 29.10 -9.72
C GLU A 91 -12.05 30.44 -9.28
N GLU A 92 -12.07 30.71 -7.97
CA GLU A 92 -12.32 32.06 -7.47
C GLU A 92 -11.14 32.93 -7.92
N GLU A 93 -11.40 33.83 -8.88
CA GLU A 93 -10.43 34.80 -9.39
C GLU A 93 -9.65 35.46 -8.25
N GLY A 94 -8.35 35.17 -8.16
CA GLY A 94 -7.42 35.81 -7.22
C GLY A 94 -6.93 34.98 -6.04
N LYS A 95 -7.38 33.72 -5.87
CA LYS A 95 -6.73 32.78 -4.94
C LYS A 95 -5.68 31.93 -5.66
N GLU A 96 -4.49 31.85 -5.07
CA GLU A 96 -3.43 30.96 -5.52
C GLU A 96 -3.96 29.51 -5.53
N LYS A 97 -3.82 28.82 -6.67
CA LYS A 97 -4.30 27.45 -6.84
C LYS A 97 -3.52 26.55 -5.90
N LEU A 98 -4.12 26.21 -4.76
CA LEU A 98 -3.55 25.24 -3.84
C LEU A 98 -3.31 23.92 -4.58
N ASP A 99 -2.08 23.45 -4.47
CA ASP A 99 -1.63 22.15 -4.98
C ASP A 99 -2.66 21.06 -4.57
N PRO A 100 -3.10 20.20 -5.51
CA PRO A 100 -4.11 19.17 -5.22
C PRO A 100 -3.73 18.26 -4.04
N VAL A 101 -2.44 17.95 -3.87
CA VAL A 101 -1.96 17.11 -2.77
C VAL A 101 -2.10 17.83 -1.44
N GLU A 102 -1.71 19.10 -1.38
CA GLU A 102 -1.88 19.93 -0.17
C GLU A 102 -3.36 20.11 0.19
N ARG A 103 -4.25 20.24 -0.80
CA ARG A 103 -5.70 20.30 -0.56
C ARG A 103 -6.22 19.02 0.08
N MET A 104 -5.80 17.86 -0.41
CA MET A 104 -6.15 16.57 0.17
C MET A 104 -5.57 16.41 1.58
N ARG A 105 -4.31 16.79 1.81
CA ARG A 105 -3.68 16.79 3.14
C ARG A 105 -4.45 17.67 4.13
N ALA A 106 -4.82 18.89 3.72
CA ALA A 106 -5.60 19.80 4.55
C ALA A 106 -6.95 19.20 4.93
N ARG A 107 -7.68 18.65 3.95
CA ARG A 107 -8.97 18.01 4.19
C ARG A 107 -8.84 16.80 5.12
N TYR A 108 -7.86 15.95 4.88
CA TYR A 108 -7.58 14.79 5.73
C TYR A 108 -7.23 15.18 7.17
N ARG A 109 -6.42 16.23 7.35
CA ARG A 109 -6.10 16.78 8.66
C ARG A 109 -7.35 17.27 9.39
N THR A 110 -8.22 18.02 8.72
CA THR A 110 -9.51 18.44 9.28
C THR A 110 -10.38 17.26 9.69
N MET A 111 -10.44 16.20 8.88
CA MET A 111 -11.19 14.97 9.21
C MET A 111 -10.63 14.26 10.46
N ARG A 112 -9.31 14.26 10.64
CA ARG A 112 -8.66 13.72 11.85
C ARG A 112 -8.92 14.59 13.09
N GLU A 113 -8.73 15.90 12.98
CA GLU A 113 -8.86 16.84 14.10
C GLU A 113 -10.32 16.99 14.57
N SER A 114 -11.28 16.92 13.65
CA SER A 114 -12.71 16.95 13.97
C SER A 114 -13.24 15.69 14.64
N GLY A 115 -12.44 14.61 14.69
CA GLY A 115 -12.88 13.30 15.20
C GLY A 115 -13.87 12.57 14.28
N THR A 116 -13.96 12.98 13.01
CA THR A 116 -14.85 12.34 12.02
C THR A 116 -14.35 10.96 11.60
N LEU A 117 -13.03 10.73 11.68
CA LEU A 117 -12.42 9.44 11.33
C LEU A 117 -12.23 8.55 12.55
N PRO A 118 -12.64 7.27 12.47
CA PRO A 118 -12.23 6.24 13.41
C PRO A 118 -10.70 6.18 13.53
N PRO A 119 -10.14 5.83 14.71
CA PRO A 119 -8.69 5.72 14.89
C PRO A 119 -8.02 4.76 13.90
N GLY A 120 -8.72 3.68 13.52
CA GLY A 120 -8.26 2.72 12.51
C GLY A 120 -8.31 3.22 11.07
N LEU A 121 -8.75 4.44 10.80
CA LEU A 121 -8.65 5.07 9.48
C LEU A 121 -7.70 6.30 9.49
N ALA A 122 -7.20 6.68 10.67
CA ALA A 122 -6.40 7.90 10.88
C ALA A 122 -4.89 7.65 10.72
N SER A 123 -4.51 6.98 9.63
CA SER A 123 -3.11 6.66 9.28
C SER A 123 -2.27 7.88 8.90
N PRO A 124 -0.92 7.82 9.02
CA PRO A 124 0.00 8.84 8.50
C PRO A 124 0.14 8.84 6.96
N VAL A 125 -0.60 7.96 6.28
CA VAL A 125 -0.79 7.99 4.82
C VAL A 125 -2.28 7.88 4.50
N PHE A 126 -2.70 8.46 3.38
CA PHE A 126 -4.00 8.22 2.77
C PHE A 126 -3.81 7.79 1.31
N LEU A 127 -4.84 7.21 0.72
CA LEU A 127 -4.84 6.74 -0.66
C LEU A 127 -5.40 7.81 -1.61
N CYS A 128 -4.94 7.81 -2.85
CA CYS A 128 -5.44 8.65 -3.91
C CYS A 128 -5.64 7.81 -5.17
N ALA A 129 -6.84 7.92 -5.74
CA ALA A 129 -7.23 7.33 -7.00
C ALA A 129 -7.06 8.38 -8.10
N SER A 130 -5.85 8.45 -8.67
CA SER A 130 -5.56 9.23 -9.87
C SER A 130 -6.20 8.60 -11.11
N PRO A 131 -6.33 9.32 -12.24
CA PRO A 131 -6.87 8.74 -13.48
C PRO A 131 -6.16 7.44 -13.92
N LEU A 132 -4.83 7.38 -13.78
CA LEU A 132 -4.04 6.16 -14.08
C LEU A 132 -4.36 5.01 -13.11
N ALA A 133 -4.51 5.30 -11.82
CA ALA A 133 -4.91 4.29 -10.83
C ALA A 133 -6.34 3.78 -11.07
N VAL A 134 -7.25 4.68 -11.46
CA VAL A 134 -8.63 4.31 -11.83
C VAL A 134 -8.67 3.51 -13.12
N ALA A 135 -7.73 3.71 -14.05
CA ALA A 135 -7.64 2.92 -15.27
C ALA A 135 -6.97 1.55 -15.05
N SER A 136 -6.04 1.43 -14.10
CA SER A 136 -5.30 0.18 -13.85
C SER A 136 -6.16 -0.91 -13.19
N VAL A 137 -7.11 -0.52 -12.33
CA VAL A 137 -7.93 -1.47 -11.55
C VAL A 137 -9.01 -2.20 -12.38
N PRO A 138 -9.82 -1.55 -13.23
CA PRO A 138 -10.87 -2.20 -14.01
C PRO A 138 -10.38 -2.80 -15.34
N ALA A 139 -9.17 -2.46 -15.80
CA ALA A 139 -8.61 -3.03 -17.02
C ALA A 139 -8.28 -4.53 -16.89
N MET A 140 -8.22 -5.07 -15.67
CA MET A 140 -7.99 -6.50 -15.45
C MET A 140 -9.22 -7.31 -15.80
N SER A 141 -9.08 -8.24 -16.74
CA SER A 141 -10.10 -9.27 -16.94
C SER A 141 -10.21 -10.17 -15.70
N SER A 142 -11.32 -10.89 -15.54
CA SER A 142 -11.53 -11.76 -14.36
C SER A 142 -10.46 -12.83 -14.16
N GLY A 143 -9.69 -13.18 -15.19
CA GLY A 143 -8.57 -14.12 -15.12
C GLY A 143 -7.23 -13.48 -14.75
N GLU A 144 -7.14 -12.15 -14.75
CA GLU A 144 -5.92 -11.37 -14.45
C GLU A 144 -5.98 -10.73 -13.05
N MET A 145 -7.12 -10.82 -12.37
CA MET A 145 -7.23 -10.47 -10.95
C MET A 145 -6.23 -11.28 -10.13
N PRO A 146 -5.50 -10.65 -9.20
CA PRO A 146 -4.61 -11.40 -8.34
C PRO A 146 -5.45 -12.33 -7.46
N GLY A 147 -4.98 -13.56 -7.30
CA GLY A 147 -5.52 -14.52 -6.35
C GLY A 147 -4.49 -14.81 -5.25
N THR A 148 -4.85 -15.69 -4.31
CA THR A 148 -3.99 -16.10 -3.18
C THR A 148 -2.67 -16.74 -3.62
N THR A 149 -2.61 -17.25 -4.86
CA THR A 149 -1.40 -17.86 -5.44
C THR A 149 -0.66 -16.94 -6.42
N SER A 150 -1.05 -15.67 -6.53
CA SER A 150 -0.44 -14.71 -7.47
C SER A 150 0.97 -14.31 -7.02
N SER A 151 1.84 -14.00 -7.99
CA SER A 151 3.14 -13.40 -7.68
C SER A 151 2.93 -11.94 -7.25
N ARG A 152 3.37 -11.59 -6.03
CA ARG A 152 3.32 -10.23 -5.44
C ARG A 152 4.23 -9.20 -6.13
N TRP A 153 4.69 -9.44 -7.36
CA TRP A 153 5.61 -8.57 -8.07
C TRP A 153 5.33 -8.69 -9.56
N ARG A 154 4.08 -8.42 -9.92
CA ARG A 154 3.61 -8.50 -11.30
C ARG A 154 3.62 -7.09 -11.92
N PRO A 155 4.18 -6.90 -13.13
CA PRO A 155 4.27 -5.58 -13.76
C PRO A 155 2.92 -4.87 -13.84
N TRP A 156 1.87 -5.62 -14.14
CA TRP A 156 0.50 -5.14 -14.35
C TRP A 156 -0.33 -5.08 -13.06
N ALA A 157 0.29 -4.85 -11.91
CA ALA A 157 -0.44 -4.81 -10.65
C ALA A 157 -1.35 -3.57 -10.57
N PRO A 158 -2.62 -3.73 -10.16
CA PRO A 158 -3.45 -2.59 -9.84
C PRO A 158 -2.78 -1.80 -8.72
N PHE A 159 -2.74 -0.49 -8.87
CA PHE A 159 -2.09 0.37 -7.92
C PHE A 159 -2.97 1.55 -7.54
N LEU A 160 -2.67 2.13 -6.38
CA LEU A 160 -3.17 3.41 -5.91
C LEU A 160 -1.98 4.31 -5.63
N LEU A 161 -2.21 5.61 -5.49
CA LEU A 161 -1.19 6.50 -4.95
C LEU A 161 -1.33 6.54 -3.42
N ALA A 162 -0.26 6.30 -2.69
CA ALA A 162 -0.18 6.59 -1.27
C ALA A 162 0.41 7.99 -1.08
N VAL A 163 -0.25 8.80 -0.26
CA VAL A 163 0.14 10.17 0.02
C VAL A 163 0.45 10.31 1.51
N ALA A 164 1.68 10.73 1.82
CA ALA A 164 2.07 11.07 3.18
C ALA A 164 1.29 12.27 3.69
N THR A 165 0.78 12.19 4.93
CA THR A 165 -0.04 13.25 5.54
C THR A 165 0.78 14.46 5.96
N GLU A 166 2.04 14.21 6.27
CA GLU A 166 3.03 15.20 6.69
C GLU A 166 4.30 14.96 5.86
N LEU A 167 4.99 16.04 5.51
CA LEU A 167 6.35 15.95 5.00
C LEU A 167 7.26 15.60 6.18
N GLU A 168 8.26 14.75 5.98
CA GLU A 168 9.18 14.32 7.04
C GLU A 168 9.94 15.53 7.64
N GLN A 169 9.36 16.17 8.65
CA GLN A 169 10.00 17.20 9.45
C GLN A 169 10.80 16.51 10.55
N GLY A 170 12.12 16.38 10.39
CA GLY A 170 12.92 15.82 11.49
C GLY A 170 14.38 15.49 11.25
N LEU A 171 14.89 15.43 10.02
CA LEU A 171 16.34 15.28 9.84
C LEU A 171 17.00 16.66 9.87
N VAL A 172 17.39 17.14 11.04
CA VAL A 172 18.44 18.17 11.11
C VAL A 172 19.70 17.46 10.60
N ASP A 173 20.25 17.92 9.47
CA ASP A 173 21.60 17.49 9.06
C ASP A 173 22.51 17.99 10.18
N GLU A 174 22.98 17.11 11.07
CA GLU A 174 24.27 17.35 11.69
C GLU A 174 25.25 17.39 10.53
N GLU A 175 25.76 18.57 10.19
CA GLU A 175 26.70 18.88 9.11
C GLU A 175 27.61 17.70 8.73
N VAL A 176 27.13 16.80 7.86
CA VAL A 176 27.97 15.78 7.25
C VAL A 176 28.41 16.35 5.91
N ASP A 177 29.72 16.61 5.87
CA ASP A 177 30.53 17.00 4.73
C ASP A 177 29.95 16.58 3.36
N GLU A 178 29.60 17.57 2.53
CA GLU A 178 29.06 17.40 1.17
C GLU A 178 30.03 16.72 0.19
N SER A 179 31.22 16.35 0.68
CA SER A 179 32.33 15.79 -0.09
C SER A 179 32.21 14.28 -0.40
N ILE A 180 31.22 13.58 0.15
CA ILE A 180 30.94 12.18 -0.17
C ILE A 180 29.55 12.14 -0.79
N GLY A 181 29.43 11.67 -2.03
CA GLY A 181 28.17 11.54 -2.81
C GLY A 181 27.13 10.58 -2.23
N CYS A 182 26.99 10.51 -0.91
CA CYS A 182 25.89 9.88 -0.22
C CYS A 182 24.64 10.75 -0.41
N ARG A 183 23.77 10.31 -1.33
CA ARG A 183 22.37 10.75 -1.41
C ARG A 183 21.81 10.85 0.01
N ARG A 184 21.47 12.06 0.47
CA ARG A 184 21.08 12.29 1.87
C ARG A 184 19.84 11.46 2.17
N GLU A 185 19.69 10.96 3.40
CA GLU A 185 18.51 10.14 3.77
C GLU A 185 17.19 10.88 3.50
N LYS A 186 17.21 12.22 3.53
CA LYS A 186 16.10 13.11 3.13
C LYS A 186 15.63 12.91 1.69
N ASP A 187 16.53 12.55 0.77
CA ASP A 187 16.20 12.36 -0.64
C ASP A 187 15.45 11.04 -0.88
N TRP A 188 15.41 10.15 0.13
CA TRP A 188 14.71 8.87 0.05
C TRP A 188 13.21 9.02 0.29
N PHE A 189 12.79 10.08 0.99
CA PHE A 189 11.38 10.32 1.28
C PHE A 189 10.63 10.76 0.02
N LYS A 190 9.69 9.90 -0.41
CA LYS A 190 8.74 10.21 -1.47
C LYS A 190 7.38 10.54 -0.86
N PRO A 191 6.91 11.80 -0.95
CA PRO A 191 5.66 12.23 -0.32
C PRO A 191 4.41 11.63 -1.00
N VAL A 192 4.55 11.22 -2.26
CA VAL A 192 3.54 10.54 -3.07
C VAL A 192 4.23 9.41 -3.83
N PHE A 193 3.68 8.21 -3.75
CA PHE A 193 4.25 7.03 -4.40
C PHE A 193 3.16 6.03 -4.79
N ARG A 194 3.41 5.19 -5.80
CA ARG A 194 2.48 4.13 -6.22
C ARG A 194 2.56 2.97 -5.23
N VAL A 195 1.44 2.36 -4.89
CA VAL A 195 1.35 1.17 -4.05
C VAL A 195 0.43 0.14 -4.68
N ALA A 196 0.88 -1.12 -4.76
CA ALA A 196 0.04 -2.20 -5.24
C ALA A 196 -1.16 -2.42 -4.29
N VAL A 197 -2.34 -2.62 -4.85
CA VAL A 197 -3.57 -2.76 -4.05
C VAL A 197 -3.56 -4.04 -3.21
N GLU A 198 -2.97 -5.11 -3.74
CA GLU A 198 -2.92 -6.42 -3.09
C GLU A 198 -2.04 -6.45 -1.83
N VAL A 199 -1.16 -5.46 -1.63
CA VAL A 199 -0.30 -5.37 -0.44
C VAL A 199 -0.83 -4.44 0.64
N LEU A 200 -2.01 -3.83 0.43
CA LEU A 200 -2.55 -2.83 1.36
C LEU A 200 -2.78 -3.39 2.76
N VAL A 201 -3.40 -4.57 2.87
CA VAL A 201 -3.72 -5.21 4.15
C VAL A 201 -2.48 -5.80 4.82
N GLU A 202 -1.65 -6.48 4.04
CA GLU A 202 -0.55 -7.27 4.60
C GLU A 202 0.68 -6.42 4.92
N GLU A 203 1.10 -5.57 3.98
CA GLU A 203 2.37 -4.85 4.09
C GLU A 203 2.14 -3.38 4.46
N LEU A 204 1.35 -2.64 3.67
CA LEU A 204 1.24 -1.19 3.85
C LEU A 204 0.64 -0.87 5.22
N TRP A 205 -0.51 -1.46 5.55
CA TRP A 205 -1.23 -1.18 6.78
C TRP A 205 -0.38 -1.48 8.03
N TRP A 206 0.22 -2.66 8.08
CA TRP A 206 1.06 -3.10 9.18
C TRP A 206 2.24 -2.15 9.41
N VAL A 207 2.99 -1.85 8.33
CA VAL A 207 4.19 -1.01 8.39
C VAL A 207 3.83 0.41 8.85
N VAL A 208 2.72 0.94 8.34
CA VAL A 208 2.22 2.28 8.66
C VAL A 208 1.76 2.38 10.12
N VAL A 209 1.10 1.34 10.66
CA VAL A 209 0.57 1.33 12.03
C VAL A 209 1.66 1.25 13.09
N GLU A 210 2.69 0.43 12.86
CA GLU A 210 3.78 0.31 13.83
C GLU A 210 4.85 1.38 13.65
N GLN A 211 4.82 2.15 12.56
CA GLN A 211 5.86 3.11 12.22
C GLN A 211 7.27 2.45 12.24
N ILE A 212 7.35 1.13 12.00
CA ILE A 212 8.59 0.34 12.08
C ILE A 212 9.69 0.96 11.20
N ASN A 213 9.27 1.64 10.14
CA ASN A 213 10.11 2.42 9.26
C ASN A 213 9.54 3.84 9.17
N THR A 214 10.38 4.86 9.30
CA THR A 214 9.98 6.20 8.88
C THR A 214 9.58 6.15 7.40
N LEU A 215 8.68 7.05 6.97
CA LEU A 215 8.22 7.07 5.58
C LEU A 215 9.39 7.19 4.60
N GLY A 216 10.48 7.88 4.97
CA GLY A 216 11.71 7.95 4.18
C GLY A 216 12.33 6.59 3.89
N ARG A 217 12.36 5.68 4.88
CA ARG A 217 12.89 4.33 4.68
C ARG A 217 11.92 3.45 3.88
N MET A 218 10.61 3.60 4.08
CA MET A 218 9.60 2.86 3.29
C MET A 218 9.66 3.21 1.80
N THR A 219 9.94 4.47 1.49
CA THR A 219 9.91 5.01 0.12
C THR A 219 11.28 5.03 -0.57
N ARG A 220 12.30 4.44 0.06
CA ARG A 220 13.67 4.43 -0.45
C ARG A 220 13.82 3.85 -1.87
N PHE A 221 13.02 2.86 -2.22
CA PHE A 221 13.15 2.10 -3.46
C PHE A 221 12.08 2.41 -4.50
N VAL A 222 11.20 3.38 -4.22
CA VAL A 222 10.09 3.70 -5.12
C VAL A 222 10.32 5.03 -5.82
N GLN A 223 9.72 5.14 -7.01
CA GLN A 223 9.68 6.40 -7.73
C GLN A 223 8.64 7.34 -7.11
N GLU A 224 8.98 8.62 -7.08
CA GLU A 224 8.01 9.65 -6.69
C GLU A 224 6.97 9.78 -7.79
N ALA A 225 5.70 9.79 -7.42
CA ALA A 225 4.60 9.91 -8.35
C ALA A 225 3.88 11.24 -8.19
N SER A 226 3.27 11.75 -9.25
CA SER A 226 2.35 12.88 -9.17
C SER A 226 0.89 12.43 -9.24
N VAL A 227 0.03 13.11 -8.48
CA VAL A 227 -1.41 12.87 -8.47
C VAL A 227 -2.08 13.27 -9.80
N THR A 228 -1.43 14.15 -10.57
CA THR A 228 -1.91 14.66 -11.86
C THR A 228 -1.27 13.96 -13.06
N GLU A 229 -0.57 12.84 -12.88
CA GLU A 229 -0.04 12.08 -14.01
C GLU A 229 -1.21 11.60 -14.89
N GLU A 230 -1.32 12.23 -16.06
CA GLU A 230 -2.05 11.70 -17.21
C GLU A 230 -1.05 10.93 -18.08
N ARG A 231 -1.48 9.86 -18.74
CA ARG A 231 -0.61 9.01 -19.59
C ARG A 231 0.07 9.89 -20.65
N GLN A 232 1.31 10.28 -20.42
CA GLN A 232 2.02 11.21 -21.28
C GLN A 232 2.86 10.39 -22.27
N GLY A 233 2.29 10.18 -23.47
CA GLY A 233 3.00 9.69 -24.65
C GLY A 233 3.26 8.18 -24.68
N ASP A 234 2.72 7.53 -25.71
CA ASP A 234 3.23 6.26 -26.21
C ASP A 234 4.65 6.51 -26.77
N ASP A 235 5.69 6.29 -25.97
CA ASP A 235 7.02 6.00 -26.50
C ASP A 235 7.17 4.46 -26.46
N ASP A 236 7.03 3.86 -27.64
CA ASP A 236 7.26 2.44 -27.98
C ASP A 236 8.76 2.09 -27.78
N ASP A 237 9.23 2.00 -26.53
CA ASP A 237 10.48 1.32 -26.21
C ASP A 237 10.16 0.01 -25.46
N ASP A 238 10.03 -1.07 -26.25
CA ASP A 238 9.69 -2.46 -25.90
C ASP A 238 10.74 -3.18 -25.00
N ASP A 239 11.48 -2.48 -24.12
CA ASP A 239 12.55 -3.10 -23.30
C ASP A 239 12.37 -3.03 -21.77
N ASP A 240 11.27 -2.50 -21.22
CA ASP A 240 11.19 -2.16 -19.78
C ASP A 240 9.96 -2.70 -19.00
N ASP A 241 9.50 -3.93 -19.28
CA ASP A 241 8.49 -4.62 -18.44
C ASP A 241 8.91 -4.76 -16.94
N ASP A 242 10.23 -4.68 -16.65
CA ASP A 242 10.79 -4.80 -15.30
C ASP A 242 10.92 -3.45 -14.55
N ASP A 243 10.96 -2.31 -15.25
CA ASP A 243 11.16 -0.98 -14.62
C ASP A 243 9.86 -0.45 -13.97
N ASP A 244 8.70 -0.93 -14.41
CA ASP A 244 7.41 -0.66 -13.78
C ASP A 244 7.30 -1.23 -12.35
N LEU A 245 8.00 -2.33 -12.06
CA LEU A 245 7.99 -2.94 -10.72
C LEU A 245 8.71 -2.08 -9.67
N ASP A 246 9.78 -1.38 -10.08
CA ASP A 246 10.52 -0.45 -9.21
C ASP A 246 9.75 0.88 -9.01
N ALA A 247 8.76 1.17 -9.88
CA ALA A 247 7.86 2.30 -9.72
C ALA A 247 6.74 2.07 -8.68
N ILE A 248 6.44 0.81 -8.36
CA ILE A 248 5.35 0.44 -7.44
C ILE A 248 5.90 -0.05 -6.10
N TRP A 249 5.34 0.46 -5.01
CA TRP A 249 5.61 -0.03 -3.67
C TRP A 249 4.89 -1.35 -3.41
N TRP A 250 5.66 -2.32 -2.92
CA TRP A 250 5.18 -3.66 -2.57
C TRP A 250 5.47 -4.02 -1.11
N THR A 251 6.64 -3.64 -0.59
CA THR A 251 7.09 -3.96 0.76
C THR A 251 8.26 -3.03 1.13
N VAL A 252 8.68 -3.07 2.40
CA VAL A 252 9.85 -2.37 2.93
C VAL A 252 11.19 -2.99 2.51
N HIS A 253 11.14 -4.19 1.93
CA HIS A 253 12.32 -4.88 1.44
C HIS A 253 12.79 -4.35 0.09
N ALA A 254 14.08 -4.53 -0.20
CA ALA A 254 14.63 -4.17 -1.50
C ALA A 254 13.90 -4.94 -2.61
N PRO A 255 13.62 -4.30 -3.76
CA PRO A 255 12.84 -4.93 -4.81
C PRO A 255 13.54 -6.19 -5.36
N PRO A 256 12.79 -7.14 -5.94
CA PRO A 256 13.31 -8.43 -6.41
C PRO A 256 14.51 -8.29 -7.33
N ARG A 257 14.57 -7.25 -8.17
CA ARG A 257 15.71 -6.99 -9.07
C ARG A 257 17.02 -6.80 -8.29
N HIS A 258 16.96 -6.11 -7.15
CA HIS A 258 18.09 -5.92 -6.24
C HIS A 258 18.43 -7.19 -5.45
N MET A 259 17.43 -8.01 -5.12
CA MET A 259 17.66 -9.31 -4.47
C MET A 259 18.22 -10.37 -5.43
N ARG A 260 17.79 -10.37 -6.70
CA ARG A 260 18.27 -11.28 -7.77
C ARG A 260 19.74 -11.01 -8.11
N LYS A 261 20.15 -9.75 -8.24
CA LYS A 261 21.56 -9.37 -8.47
C LYS A 261 22.48 -9.84 -7.33
N ARG A 262 22.03 -9.78 -6.07
CA ARG A 262 22.80 -10.26 -4.91
C ARG A 262 23.03 -11.78 -4.90
N ARG A 263 22.15 -12.58 -5.50
CA ARG A 263 22.35 -14.04 -5.59
C ARG A 263 23.38 -14.43 -6.65
N MET A 264 23.52 -13.65 -7.73
CA MET A 264 24.57 -13.90 -8.73
C MET A 264 25.97 -13.63 -8.15
N PHE A 265 26.15 -12.55 -7.38
CA PHE A 265 27.45 -12.21 -6.76
C PHE A 265 27.77 -12.97 -5.46
N ALA A 266 26.81 -13.73 -4.92
CA ALA A 266 27.04 -14.64 -3.78
C ALA A 266 27.34 -16.08 -4.22
N SER A 267 27.46 -16.31 -5.54
CA SER A 267 27.74 -17.61 -6.16
C SER A 267 29.10 -17.69 -6.86
N GLU A 268 30.01 -16.74 -6.59
CA GLU A 268 31.43 -16.78 -7.01
C GLU A 268 32.36 -17.06 -5.83
#